data_AF-A0A0E0FLN0-F1
#
_entry.id   AF-A0A0E0FLN0-F1
#
_cell.length_a   1.000
_cell.length_b   1.000
_cell.length_c   1.000
_cell.angle_alpha   90.00
_cell.angle_beta   90.00
_cell.angle_gamma   90.00
#
_symmetry.space_group_name_H-M   'P 1'
#
loop_
_entity.id
_entity.type
_entity.pdbx_description
1 polymer ?
#
loop_
_entity_poly.entity_id
_entity_poly.type
_entity_poly.pdbx_seq_one_letter_code
_entity_poly.pdbx_strand_id
1 'polypeptide(L)'
;MTLLCVPLVSRTVEAMQADAAAAAAAGADLVEIRLDFIEGFRPREHLPSLLRGCPIPALVTYRPNWEGGQYDGDDATRFEALRLAMELGVDYVDIELKVADKFISFISGSKPEKCKLIVSSHNYESTPSCEELADLVARIQAVGSDIVKIATTASDIADVSRMFQVMVHCQVPMIGLVMSEKGLMSRVLSPKFGGYLTFGTLDATKISAPGQPTVKELLDIYNIRRIGPDTKVLGLIANPVKQSKSPILHNKCLQSIGYNAVYLPLLADDLARFLSTYSSPDFSGFRY
;
A
#
# COMPACT_ATOMS: atom_id res chain seq x y z
N MET A 1 10.08 -10.74 -0.82
CA MET A 1 9.00 -10.79 0.18
C MET A 1 8.33 -9.42 0.22
N THR A 2 7.01 -9.35 0.15
CA THR A 2 6.26 -8.09 0.27
C THR A 2 6.31 -7.58 1.70
N LEU A 3 6.57 -6.29 1.86
CA LEU A 3 6.58 -5.62 3.16
C LEU A 3 5.16 -5.22 3.59
N LEU A 4 4.90 -5.29 4.90
CA LEU A 4 3.67 -4.83 5.52
C LEU A 4 3.89 -3.48 6.20
N CYS A 5 3.32 -2.43 5.62
CA CYS A 5 3.42 -1.07 6.11
C CYS A 5 2.16 -0.65 6.88
N VAL A 6 2.35 0.08 7.98
CA VAL A 6 1.26 0.67 8.74
C VAL A 6 1.24 2.19 8.59
N PRO A 7 0.18 2.78 8.02
CA PRO A 7 0.05 4.23 7.98
C PRO A 7 -0.29 4.77 9.37
N LEU A 8 0.48 5.75 9.82
CA LEU A 8 0.27 6.48 11.06
C LEU A 8 -0.40 7.81 10.73
N VAL A 9 -1.58 8.04 11.28
CA VAL A 9 -2.46 9.20 10.98
C VAL A 9 -2.87 9.96 12.25
N SER A 10 -2.15 9.74 13.34
CA SER A 10 -2.37 10.43 14.61
C SER A 10 -1.98 11.91 14.53
N ARG A 11 -2.62 12.76 15.34
CA ARG A 11 -2.51 14.21 15.19
C ARG A 11 -1.35 14.86 15.93
N THR A 12 -0.68 14.13 16.81
CA THR A 12 0.47 14.63 17.60
C THR A 12 1.67 13.71 17.45
N VAL A 13 2.87 14.23 17.74
CA VAL A 13 4.13 13.46 17.66
C VAL A 13 4.12 12.28 18.62
N GLU A 14 3.64 12.48 19.85
CA GLU A 14 3.60 11.46 20.89
C GLU A 14 2.66 10.32 20.49
N ALA A 15 1.49 10.66 19.92
CA ALA A 15 0.54 9.66 19.45
C ALA A 15 1.07 8.90 18.23
N MET A 16 1.77 9.56 17.30
CA MET A 16 2.45 8.88 16.19
C MET A 16 3.51 7.88 16.70
N GLN A 17 4.30 8.24 17.72
CA GLN A 17 5.30 7.35 18.31
C GLN A 17 4.66 6.14 19.01
N ALA A 18 3.57 6.35 19.75
CA ALA A 18 2.81 5.27 20.37
C ALA A 18 2.24 4.32 19.31
N ASP A 19 1.72 4.87 18.21
CA ASP A 19 1.20 4.08 17.08
C ASP A 19 2.31 3.31 16.37
N ALA A 20 3.51 3.89 16.21
CA ALA A 20 4.66 3.18 15.65
C ALA A 20 5.07 1.99 16.52
N ALA A 21 5.09 2.14 17.84
CA ALA A 21 5.35 1.05 18.78
C ALA A 21 4.27 -0.04 18.71
N ALA A 22 2.99 0.35 18.61
CA ALA A 22 1.89 -0.59 18.43
C ALA A 22 2.00 -1.34 17.09
N ALA A 23 2.42 -0.67 16.01
CA ALA A 23 2.60 -1.28 14.69
C ALA A 23 3.69 -2.35 14.70
N ALA A 24 4.83 -2.04 15.33
CA ALA A 24 5.91 -3.00 15.51
C ALA A 24 5.46 -4.21 16.32
N ALA A 25 4.76 -3.99 17.44
CA ALA A 25 4.21 -5.07 18.26
C ALA A 25 3.17 -5.93 17.51
N ALA A 26 2.44 -5.34 16.57
CA ALA A 26 1.48 -6.03 15.72
C ALA A 26 2.13 -6.81 14.55
N GLY A 27 3.45 -6.70 14.33
CA GLY A 27 4.17 -7.44 13.29
C GLY A 27 4.27 -6.73 11.94
N ALA A 28 4.15 -5.40 11.92
CA ALA A 28 4.47 -4.58 10.76
C ALA A 28 5.98 -4.60 10.47
N ASP A 29 6.35 -4.50 9.18
CA ASP A 29 7.75 -4.41 8.77
C ASP A 29 8.27 -2.96 8.78
N LEU A 30 7.36 -2.01 8.59
CA LEU A 30 7.64 -0.58 8.57
C LEU A 30 6.38 0.24 8.85
N VAL A 31 6.56 1.53 9.10
CA VAL A 31 5.47 2.50 9.27
C VAL A 31 5.54 3.60 8.21
N GLU A 32 4.39 4.10 7.77
CA GLU A 32 4.28 5.33 6.99
C GLU A 32 3.87 6.47 7.92
N ILE A 33 4.79 7.40 8.20
CA ILE A 33 4.52 8.61 8.98
C ILE A 33 3.86 9.64 8.05
N ARG A 34 2.55 9.86 8.22
CA ARG A 34 1.80 10.89 7.49
C ARG A 34 1.96 12.25 8.17
N LEU A 35 2.97 13.00 7.75
CA LEU A 35 3.25 14.33 8.31
C LEU A 35 2.08 15.30 8.14
N ASP A 36 1.29 15.12 7.08
CA ASP A 36 0.11 15.95 6.79
C ASP A 36 -0.99 15.82 7.86
N PHE A 37 -1.00 14.76 8.67
CA PHE A 37 -1.98 14.60 9.76
C PHE A 37 -1.58 15.25 11.08
N ILE A 38 -0.31 15.67 11.22
CA ILE A 38 0.19 16.25 12.47
C ILE A 38 -0.23 17.72 12.54
N GLU A 39 -1.03 18.08 13.55
CA GLU A 39 -1.47 19.45 13.77
C GLU A 39 -0.28 20.32 14.19
N GLY A 40 -0.11 21.49 13.55
CA GLY A 40 0.97 22.42 13.86
C GLY A 40 2.37 21.86 13.58
N PHE A 41 2.52 20.96 12.60
CA PHE A 41 3.79 20.29 12.31
C PHE A 41 4.93 21.27 12.00
N ARG A 42 6.06 21.11 12.72
CA ARG A 42 7.30 21.88 12.54
C ARG A 42 8.44 20.93 12.20
N PRO A 43 8.90 20.87 10.93
CA PRO A 43 9.83 19.83 10.46
C PRO A 43 11.09 19.67 11.32
N ARG A 44 11.78 20.78 11.63
CA ARG A 44 13.04 20.77 12.41
C ARG A 44 12.88 20.35 13.87
N GLU A 45 11.68 20.55 14.43
CA GLU A 45 11.37 20.20 15.82
C GLU A 45 10.87 18.75 15.92
N HIS A 46 9.94 18.38 15.05
CA HIS A 46 9.18 17.14 15.18
C HIS A 46 9.84 15.94 14.49
N LEU A 47 10.49 16.10 13.32
CA LEU A 47 11.09 14.95 12.60
C LEU A 47 12.16 14.20 13.41
N PRO A 48 13.12 14.87 14.07
CA PRO A 48 14.11 14.16 14.88
C PRO A 48 13.47 13.35 16.01
N SER A 49 12.38 13.84 16.60
CA SER A 49 11.62 13.14 17.63
C SER A 49 10.90 11.92 17.05
N LEU A 50 10.16 12.11 15.95
CA LEU A 50 9.42 11.05 15.27
C LEU A 50 10.34 9.89 14.87
N LEU A 51 11.43 10.18 14.17
CA LEU A 51 12.33 9.15 13.63
C LEU A 51 13.09 8.41 14.73
N ARG A 52 13.57 9.10 15.78
CA ARG A 52 14.21 8.43 16.93
C ARG A 52 13.22 7.57 17.74
N GLY A 53 11.95 7.95 17.75
CA GLY A 53 10.90 7.21 18.45
C GLY A 53 10.33 6.02 17.66
N CYS A 54 10.71 5.85 16.39
CA CYS A 54 10.23 4.74 15.57
C CYS A 54 11.08 3.47 15.82
N PRO A 55 10.50 2.37 16.31
CA PRO A 55 11.25 1.15 16.62
C PRO A 55 11.50 0.25 15.38
N ILE A 56 10.90 0.58 14.24
CA ILE A 56 10.99 -0.14 12.96
C ILE A 56 11.21 0.87 11.84
N PRO A 57 11.67 0.43 10.64
CA PRO A 57 11.88 1.31 9.50
C PRO A 57 10.72 2.25 9.21
N ALA A 58 11.03 3.45 8.73
CA ALA A 58 10.06 4.49 8.49
C ALA A 58 10.01 4.92 7.01
N LEU A 59 8.80 5.09 6.51
CA LEU A 59 8.47 5.83 5.31
C LEU A 59 7.89 7.18 5.71
N VAL A 60 8.49 8.28 5.26
CA VAL A 60 7.93 9.62 5.47
C VAL A 60 7.14 10.05 4.23
N THR A 61 5.89 10.44 4.46
CA THR A 61 4.98 10.96 3.45
C THR A 61 4.43 12.30 3.93
N TYR A 62 4.53 13.36 3.12
CA TYR A 62 3.91 14.64 3.39
C TYR A 62 2.92 14.98 2.26
N ARG A 63 1.73 14.38 2.32
CA ARG A 63 0.79 14.36 1.19
C ARG A 63 0.03 15.70 1.09
N PRO A 64 0.03 16.37 -0.08
CA PRO A 64 -0.75 17.58 -0.31
C PRO A 64 -2.23 17.27 -0.62
N ASN A 65 -3.10 18.25 -0.43
CA ASN A 65 -4.54 18.14 -0.65
C ASN A 65 -4.92 17.75 -2.09
N TRP A 66 -4.18 18.23 -3.08
CA TRP A 66 -4.40 17.91 -4.49
C TRP A 66 -4.09 16.45 -4.86
N GLU A 67 -3.46 15.70 -3.95
CA GLU A 67 -3.25 14.26 -4.04
C GLU A 67 -3.89 13.52 -2.84
N GLY A 68 -5.00 14.07 -2.31
CA GLY A 68 -5.80 13.42 -1.25
C GLY A 68 -5.20 13.44 0.16
N GLY A 69 -4.17 14.27 0.39
CA GLY A 69 -3.61 14.52 1.73
C GLY A 69 -4.27 15.69 2.46
N GLN A 70 -3.65 16.10 3.57
CA GLN A 70 -4.14 17.21 4.42
C GLN A 70 -3.27 18.46 4.36
N TYR A 71 -2.13 18.44 3.66
CA TYR A 71 -1.24 19.59 3.55
C TYR A 71 -1.72 20.58 2.47
N ASP A 72 -1.83 21.86 2.84
CA ASP A 72 -2.32 22.95 1.99
C ASP A 72 -1.27 24.09 1.81
N GLY A 73 -0.02 23.82 2.18
CA GLY A 73 1.08 24.78 2.02
C GLY A 73 1.80 24.67 0.67
N ASP A 74 2.90 25.39 0.52
CA ASP A 74 3.72 25.40 -0.70
C ASP A 74 4.65 24.18 -0.81
N ASP A 75 5.00 23.81 -2.04
CA ASP A 75 5.88 22.67 -2.29
C ASP A 75 7.31 22.88 -1.76
N ALA A 76 7.82 24.12 -1.67
CA ALA A 76 9.20 24.34 -1.23
C ALA A 76 9.36 24.00 0.26
N THR A 77 8.45 24.45 1.11
CA THR A 77 8.42 24.08 2.54
C THR A 77 8.27 22.57 2.72
N ARG A 78 7.42 21.94 1.92
CA ARG A 78 7.19 20.49 1.93
C ARG A 78 8.43 19.71 1.51
N PHE A 79 9.11 20.14 0.44
CA PHE A 79 10.35 19.54 -0.04
C PHE A 79 11.47 19.63 0.99
N GLU A 80 11.60 20.77 1.68
CA GLU A 80 12.56 20.91 2.78
C GLU A 80 12.29 19.92 3.91
N ALA A 81 11.03 19.66 4.26
CA ALA A 81 10.67 18.67 5.27
C ALA A 81 11.05 17.24 4.83
N LEU A 82 10.77 16.88 3.58
CA LEU A 82 11.12 15.57 3.04
C LEU A 82 12.65 15.40 2.94
N ARG A 83 13.37 16.41 2.45
CA ARG A 83 14.84 16.44 2.39
C ARG A 83 15.44 16.31 3.79
N LEU A 84 14.90 17.02 4.78
CA LEU A 84 15.32 16.90 6.18
C LEU A 84 15.11 15.48 6.72
N ALA A 85 14.00 14.82 6.38
CA ALA A 85 13.80 13.41 6.75
C ALA A 85 14.89 12.50 6.16
N MET A 86 15.30 12.74 4.90
CA MET A 86 16.42 12.04 4.26
C MET A 86 17.75 12.28 5.02
N GLU A 87 18.06 13.54 5.35
CA GLU A 87 19.26 13.90 6.12
C GLU A 87 19.30 13.25 7.52
N LEU A 88 18.13 13.10 8.14
CA LEU A 88 17.97 12.42 9.44
C LEU A 88 18.01 10.88 9.31
N GLY A 89 18.17 10.34 8.11
CA GLY A 89 18.40 8.92 7.87
C GLY A 89 17.14 8.06 7.78
N VAL A 90 16.00 8.63 7.36
CA VAL A 90 14.79 7.85 7.07
C VAL A 90 15.04 6.80 5.98
N ASP A 91 14.37 5.64 6.07
CA ASP A 91 14.53 4.56 5.11
C ASP A 91 13.86 4.87 3.76
N TYR A 92 12.70 5.53 3.79
CA TYR A 92 11.94 5.88 2.60
C TYR A 92 11.34 7.30 2.67
N VAL A 93 11.25 7.93 1.51
CA VAL A 93 10.45 9.14 1.28
C VAL A 93 9.50 8.89 0.12
N ASP A 94 8.24 9.31 0.25
CA ASP A 94 7.25 9.31 -0.83
C ASP A 94 7.07 10.73 -1.38
N ILE A 95 7.18 10.88 -2.70
CA ILE A 95 6.85 12.11 -3.42
C ILE A 95 5.88 11.81 -4.56
N GLU A 96 4.95 12.73 -4.82
CA GLU A 96 3.97 12.57 -5.90
C GLU A 96 4.60 12.81 -7.28
N LEU A 97 4.23 11.98 -8.27
CA LEU A 97 4.74 12.05 -9.64
C LEU A 97 4.64 13.45 -10.25
N LYS A 98 3.54 14.17 -9.99
CA LYS A 98 3.29 15.52 -10.52
C LYS A 98 4.43 16.51 -10.23
N VAL A 99 5.16 16.32 -9.13
CA VAL A 99 6.23 17.21 -8.69
C VAL A 99 7.57 16.50 -8.51
N ALA A 100 7.66 15.22 -8.88
CA ALA A 100 8.84 14.40 -8.67
C ALA A 100 10.08 14.97 -9.36
N ASP A 101 9.98 15.43 -10.61
CA ASP A 101 11.11 16.04 -11.34
C ASP A 101 11.68 17.28 -10.61
N LYS A 102 10.78 18.10 -10.03
CA LYS A 102 11.16 19.28 -9.27
C LYS A 102 11.85 18.88 -7.97
N PHE A 103 11.30 17.90 -7.26
CA PHE A 103 11.88 17.41 -6.01
C PHE A 103 13.25 16.78 -6.23
N ILE A 104 13.40 15.96 -7.29
CA ILE A 104 14.66 15.30 -7.63
C ILE A 104 15.73 16.32 -8.03
N SER A 105 15.35 17.34 -8.79
CA SER A 105 16.24 18.47 -9.08
C SER A 105 16.65 19.23 -7.82
N PHE A 106 15.71 19.41 -6.88
CA PHE A 106 15.93 20.10 -5.62
C PHE A 106 16.87 19.35 -4.66
N ILE A 107 16.79 18.01 -4.60
CA ILE A 107 17.70 17.19 -3.77
C ILE A 107 18.97 16.74 -4.51
N SER A 108 19.22 17.24 -5.72
CA SER A 108 20.35 16.82 -6.55
C SER A 108 21.67 16.88 -5.77
N GLY A 109 22.43 15.78 -5.78
CA GLY A 109 23.69 15.63 -5.03
C GLY A 109 23.54 15.41 -3.52
N SER A 110 22.31 15.40 -2.99
CA SER A 110 22.03 15.30 -1.54
C SER A 110 21.22 14.06 -1.14
N LYS A 111 20.87 13.18 -2.10
CA LYS A 111 20.15 11.92 -1.81
C LYS A 111 21.09 10.93 -1.11
N PRO A 112 20.85 10.58 0.17
CA PRO A 112 21.65 9.57 0.85
C PRO A 112 21.43 8.19 0.23
N GLU A 113 22.49 7.39 0.07
CA GLU A 113 22.40 6.03 -0.52
C GLU A 113 21.43 5.11 0.22
N LYS A 114 21.22 5.34 1.52
CA LYS A 114 20.37 4.50 2.39
C LYS A 114 18.88 4.81 2.26
N CYS A 115 18.50 5.99 1.76
CA CYS A 115 17.10 6.40 1.65
C CYS A 115 16.58 6.10 0.25
N LYS A 116 15.51 5.30 0.16
CA LYS A 116 14.82 5.01 -1.11
C LYS A 116 13.70 6.00 -1.37
N LEU A 117 13.65 6.52 -2.59
CA LEU A 117 12.61 7.41 -3.08
C LEU A 117 11.49 6.60 -3.73
N ILE A 118 10.31 6.64 -3.12
CA ILE A 118 9.06 6.19 -3.70
C ILE A 118 8.45 7.35 -4.47
N VAL A 119 8.17 7.15 -5.76
CA VAL A 119 7.38 8.10 -6.53
C VAL A 119 5.99 7.53 -6.75
N SER A 120 4.97 8.29 -6.34
CA SER A 120 3.60 7.81 -6.25
C SER A 120 2.62 8.53 -7.16
N SER A 121 1.59 7.83 -7.59
CA SER A 121 0.44 8.38 -8.30
C SER A 121 -0.85 7.77 -7.77
N HIS A 122 -1.84 8.61 -7.50
CA HIS A 122 -3.14 8.20 -6.97
C HIS A 122 -4.25 8.55 -7.98
N ASN A 123 -5.02 7.54 -8.38
CA ASN A 123 -6.24 7.71 -9.15
C ASN A 123 -7.43 7.33 -8.26
N TYR A 124 -8.16 8.35 -7.80
CA TYR A 124 -9.31 8.19 -6.92
C TYR A 124 -10.59 7.82 -7.65
N GLU A 125 -10.62 7.91 -8.98
CA GLU A 125 -11.83 7.75 -9.78
C GLU A 125 -11.98 6.33 -10.33
N SER A 126 -10.90 5.75 -10.84
CA SER A 126 -10.96 4.47 -11.57
C SER A 126 -9.62 3.74 -11.57
N THR A 127 -9.60 2.56 -12.20
CA THR A 127 -8.38 1.85 -12.57
C THR A 127 -8.25 1.92 -14.08
N PRO A 128 -7.22 2.58 -14.64
CA PRO A 128 -7.01 2.68 -16.09
C PRO A 128 -6.77 1.32 -16.76
N SER A 129 -6.67 1.32 -18.09
CA SER A 129 -6.27 0.15 -18.87
C SER A 129 -4.83 -0.29 -18.54
N CYS A 130 -4.47 -1.52 -18.94
CA CYS A 130 -3.10 -2.02 -18.72
C CYS A 130 -2.04 -1.20 -19.46
N GLU A 131 -2.37 -0.66 -20.63
CA GLU A 131 -1.50 0.22 -21.41
C GLU A 131 -1.24 1.54 -20.66
N GLU A 132 -2.30 2.22 -20.21
CA GLU A 132 -2.17 3.46 -19.44
C GLU A 132 -1.42 3.26 -18.12
N LEU A 133 -1.64 2.11 -17.45
CA LEU A 133 -0.89 1.75 -16.24
C LEU A 133 0.59 1.47 -16.54
N ALA A 134 0.91 0.79 -17.65
CA ALA A 134 2.28 0.54 -18.06
C ALA A 134 3.02 1.84 -18.43
N ASP A 135 2.34 2.76 -19.13
CA ASP A 135 2.85 4.10 -19.43
C ASP A 135 3.10 4.90 -18.15
N LEU A 136 2.20 4.79 -17.17
CA LEU A 136 2.36 5.43 -15.87
C LEU A 136 3.59 4.86 -15.12
N VAL A 137 3.81 3.54 -15.15
CA VAL A 137 5.04 2.92 -14.62
C VAL A 137 6.26 3.51 -15.30
N ALA A 138 6.28 3.56 -16.64
CA ALA A 138 7.41 4.09 -17.41
C ALA A 138 7.71 5.56 -17.07
N ARG A 139 6.68 6.40 -16.91
CA ARG A 139 6.84 7.79 -16.47
C ARG A 139 7.43 7.89 -15.07
N ILE A 140 6.96 7.08 -14.13
CA ILE A 140 7.48 7.06 -12.76
C ILE A 140 8.93 6.56 -12.71
N GLN A 141 9.32 5.63 -13.59
CA GLN A 141 10.71 5.21 -13.72
C GLN A 141 11.59 6.31 -14.32
N ALA A 142 11.10 6.99 -15.36
CA ALA A 142 11.86 8.01 -16.09
C ALA A 142 12.28 9.19 -15.21
N VAL A 143 11.50 9.53 -14.18
CA VAL A 143 11.87 10.59 -13.24
C VAL A 143 13.00 10.20 -12.29
N GLY A 144 13.37 8.92 -12.18
CA GLY A 144 14.45 8.43 -11.31
C GLY A 144 14.00 7.92 -9.94
N SER A 145 12.82 7.28 -9.88
CA SER A 145 12.33 6.60 -8.67
C SER A 145 13.13 5.33 -8.36
N ASP A 146 13.29 4.99 -7.07
CA ASP A 146 13.80 3.67 -6.68
C ASP A 146 12.65 2.64 -6.62
N ILE A 147 11.43 3.12 -6.34
CA ILE A 147 10.23 2.31 -6.18
C ILE A 147 9.06 3.06 -6.84
N VAL A 148 8.32 2.35 -7.69
CA VAL A 148 7.08 2.83 -8.33
C VAL A 148 5.91 2.60 -7.39
N LYS A 149 5.05 3.59 -7.15
CA LYS A 149 3.79 3.41 -6.40
C LYS A 149 2.59 3.88 -7.20
N ILE A 150 1.65 2.99 -7.46
CA ILE A 150 0.39 3.30 -8.15
C ILE A 150 -0.76 2.81 -7.29
N ALA A 151 -1.66 3.73 -6.93
CA ALA A 151 -2.89 3.43 -6.22
C ALA A 151 -4.09 3.87 -7.07
N THR A 152 -4.94 2.94 -7.49
CA THR A 152 -6.15 3.23 -8.28
C THR A 152 -7.41 2.94 -7.48
N THR A 153 -8.60 3.20 -8.03
CA THR A 153 -9.88 2.83 -7.40
C THR A 153 -10.59 1.72 -8.19
N ALA A 154 -11.06 0.67 -7.51
CA ALA A 154 -11.89 -0.35 -8.14
C ALA A 154 -13.34 0.12 -8.23
N SER A 155 -13.84 0.22 -9.47
CA SER A 155 -15.26 0.33 -9.80
C SER A 155 -15.92 -1.05 -9.86
N ASP A 156 -15.15 -2.06 -10.28
CA ASP A 156 -15.48 -3.47 -10.36
C ASP A 156 -14.31 -4.30 -9.83
N ILE A 157 -14.56 -5.47 -9.26
CA ILE A 157 -13.48 -6.35 -8.80
C ILE A 157 -12.56 -6.82 -9.93
N ALA A 158 -13.06 -6.87 -11.17
CA ALA A 158 -12.26 -7.18 -12.35
C ALA A 158 -11.14 -6.15 -12.59
N ASP A 159 -11.25 -4.94 -12.06
CA ASP A 159 -10.23 -3.89 -12.17
C ASP A 159 -8.90 -4.30 -11.54
N VAL A 160 -8.94 -5.12 -10.49
CA VAL A 160 -7.76 -5.62 -9.80
C VAL A 160 -6.85 -6.44 -10.74
N SER A 161 -7.42 -7.15 -11.72
CA SER A 161 -6.65 -7.94 -12.69
C SER A 161 -5.66 -7.11 -13.50
N ARG A 162 -6.02 -5.87 -13.84
CA ARG A 162 -5.16 -4.96 -14.62
C ARG A 162 -3.93 -4.55 -13.83
N MET A 163 -4.12 -4.26 -12.54
CA MET A 163 -3.01 -3.96 -11.63
C MET A 163 -2.07 -5.17 -11.50
N PHE A 164 -2.61 -6.38 -11.31
CA PHE A 164 -1.79 -7.60 -11.25
C PHE A 164 -0.99 -7.85 -12.53
N GLN A 165 -1.61 -7.67 -13.70
CA GLN A 165 -0.92 -7.82 -14.98
C GLN A 165 0.27 -6.87 -15.11
N VAL A 166 0.12 -5.60 -14.71
CA VAL A 166 1.22 -4.64 -14.76
C VAL A 166 2.30 -4.97 -13.73
N MET A 167 1.92 -5.38 -12.51
CA MET A 167 2.87 -5.72 -11.46
C MET A 167 3.77 -6.92 -11.84
N VAL A 168 3.22 -7.98 -12.43
CA VAL A 168 4.03 -9.17 -12.79
C VAL A 168 5.02 -8.92 -13.92
N HIS A 169 4.80 -7.88 -14.73
CA HIS A 169 5.70 -7.50 -15.82
C HIS A 169 6.67 -6.37 -15.44
N CYS A 170 6.44 -5.69 -14.31
CA CYS A 170 7.29 -4.61 -13.83
C CYS A 170 8.67 -5.14 -13.37
N GLN A 171 9.74 -4.62 -13.98
CA GLN A 171 11.11 -5.04 -13.70
C GLN A 171 11.77 -4.24 -12.57
N VAL A 172 11.04 -3.31 -11.95
CA VAL A 172 11.49 -2.52 -10.80
C VAL A 172 10.56 -2.75 -9.61
N PRO A 173 11.02 -2.50 -8.37
CA PRO A 173 10.16 -2.55 -7.20
C PRO A 173 8.87 -1.72 -7.39
N MET A 174 7.71 -2.36 -7.23
CA MET A 174 6.42 -1.72 -7.45
C MET A 174 5.45 -1.95 -6.29
N ILE A 175 4.80 -0.89 -5.85
CA ILE A 175 3.67 -0.88 -4.94
C ILE A 175 2.41 -0.63 -5.77
N GLY A 176 1.75 -1.71 -6.19
CA GLY A 176 0.49 -1.64 -6.94
C GLY A 176 -0.69 -1.96 -6.03
N LEU A 177 -1.62 -1.02 -5.88
CA LEU A 177 -2.77 -1.16 -5.00
C LEU A 177 -4.04 -0.66 -5.70
N VAL A 178 -5.15 -1.31 -5.38
CA VAL A 178 -6.48 -0.91 -5.83
C VAL A 178 -7.33 -0.65 -4.58
N MET A 179 -7.79 0.58 -4.44
CA MET A 179 -8.62 1.08 -3.36
C MET A 179 -10.08 0.63 -3.52
N SER A 180 -10.89 0.89 -2.48
CA SER A 180 -12.26 0.42 -2.30
C SER A 180 -12.36 -1.02 -1.77
N GLU A 181 -13.55 -1.43 -1.33
CA GLU A 181 -13.81 -2.79 -0.85
C GLU A 181 -13.57 -3.84 -1.96
N LYS A 182 -13.94 -3.50 -3.20
CA LYS A 182 -13.70 -4.35 -4.39
C LYS A 182 -12.21 -4.54 -4.68
N GLY A 183 -11.37 -3.60 -4.22
CA GLY A 183 -9.93 -3.63 -4.37
C GLY A 183 -9.17 -4.46 -3.33
N LEU A 184 -9.82 -4.99 -2.29
CA LEU A 184 -9.18 -5.71 -1.18
C LEU A 184 -8.21 -6.82 -1.65
N MET A 185 -8.59 -7.55 -2.70
CA MET A 185 -7.76 -8.63 -3.27
C MET A 185 -6.38 -8.14 -3.70
N SER A 186 -6.24 -6.91 -4.19
CA SER A 186 -4.95 -6.31 -4.56
C SER A 186 -3.99 -6.21 -3.36
N ARG A 187 -4.55 -5.92 -2.18
CA ARG A 187 -3.78 -5.72 -0.94
C ARG A 187 -3.31 -7.05 -0.36
N VAL A 188 -4.17 -8.07 -0.40
CA VAL A 188 -3.89 -9.39 0.17
C VAL A 188 -2.96 -10.21 -0.74
N LEU A 189 -3.19 -10.18 -2.06
CA LEU A 189 -2.42 -10.96 -3.03
C LEU A 189 -1.18 -10.24 -3.56
N SER A 190 -0.82 -9.08 -2.99
CA SER A 190 0.42 -8.36 -3.33
C SER A 190 1.66 -9.28 -3.37
N PRO A 191 1.89 -10.21 -2.42
CA PRO A 191 3.02 -11.15 -2.50
C PRO A 191 2.97 -12.14 -3.67
N LYS A 192 1.78 -12.56 -4.09
CA LYS A 192 1.61 -13.50 -5.21
C LYS A 192 1.98 -12.85 -6.54
N PHE A 193 1.66 -11.56 -6.70
CA PHE A 193 1.83 -10.83 -7.96
C PHE A 193 3.03 -9.85 -7.95
N GLY A 194 3.98 -10.05 -7.03
CA GLY A 194 5.27 -9.35 -7.07
C GLY A 194 5.29 -7.95 -6.43
N GLY A 195 4.26 -7.59 -5.64
CA GLY A 195 4.22 -6.29 -4.99
C GLY A 195 5.30 -6.12 -3.92
N TYR A 196 5.96 -4.97 -3.93
CA TYR A 196 7.02 -4.62 -3.00
C TYR A 196 6.50 -4.43 -1.57
N LEU A 197 5.34 -3.78 -1.44
CA LEU A 197 4.75 -3.41 -0.16
C LEU A 197 3.22 -3.41 -0.27
N THR A 198 2.54 -3.73 0.84
CA THR A 198 1.11 -3.52 1.03
C THR A 198 0.87 -2.76 2.34
N PHE A 199 -0.33 -2.19 2.50
CA PHE A 199 -0.69 -1.43 3.70
C PHE A 199 -1.77 -2.14 4.50
N GLY A 200 -1.56 -2.21 5.82
CA GLY A 200 -2.55 -2.63 6.80
C GLY A 200 -2.70 -1.60 7.91
N THR A 201 -3.90 -1.39 8.43
CA THR A 201 -4.13 -0.45 9.54
C THR A 201 -3.86 -1.09 10.89
N LEU A 202 -3.58 -0.28 11.92
CA LEU A 202 -3.52 -0.76 13.31
C LEU A 202 -4.87 -1.28 13.79
N ASP A 203 -5.91 -0.50 13.52
CA ASP A 203 -7.29 -0.79 13.88
C ASP A 203 -8.23 -0.26 12.79
N ALA A 204 -9.52 -0.54 12.93
CA ALA A 204 -10.53 -0.15 11.94
C ALA A 204 -10.85 1.35 11.92
N THR A 205 -10.35 2.15 12.87
CA THR A 205 -10.62 3.60 12.93
C THR A 205 -9.47 4.43 12.35
N LYS A 206 -8.26 3.87 12.27
CA LYS A 206 -7.06 4.51 11.72
C LYS A 206 -6.81 4.15 10.25
N ILE A 207 -7.75 4.51 9.39
CA ILE A 207 -7.69 4.25 7.95
C ILE A 207 -7.08 5.45 7.22
N SER A 208 -6.08 5.22 6.36
CA SER A 208 -5.51 6.25 5.48
C SER A 208 -6.04 6.20 4.04
N ALA A 209 -6.59 5.06 3.62
CA ALA A 209 -7.23 4.87 2.32
C ALA A 209 -8.36 3.83 2.37
N PRO A 210 -9.45 3.98 1.60
CA PRO A 210 -10.57 3.02 1.61
C PRO A 210 -10.15 1.57 1.29
N GLY A 211 -10.75 0.62 2.02
CA GLY A 211 -10.57 -0.82 1.80
C GLY A 211 -9.29 -1.40 2.40
N GLN A 212 -8.61 -0.71 3.32
CA GLN A 212 -7.47 -1.28 4.04
C GLN A 212 -7.92 -2.33 5.07
N PRO A 213 -7.41 -3.57 5.02
CA PRO A 213 -7.53 -4.52 6.12
C PRO A 213 -6.58 -4.11 7.26
N THR A 214 -6.83 -4.60 8.46
CA THR A 214 -5.88 -4.44 9.58
C THR A 214 -4.64 -5.33 9.38
N VAL A 215 -3.52 -4.95 10.00
CA VAL A 215 -2.30 -5.78 10.09
C VAL A 215 -2.63 -7.17 10.62
N LYS A 216 -3.47 -7.22 11.66
CA LYS A 216 -3.91 -8.46 12.28
C LYS A 216 -4.68 -9.34 11.31
N GLU A 217 -5.61 -8.80 10.53
CA GLU A 217 -6.32 -9.58 9.51
C GLU A 217 -5.36 -10.10 8.43
N LEU A 218 -4.41 -9.28 7.97
CA LEU A 218 -3.42 -9.70 6.98
C LEU A 218 -2.53 -10.85 7.49
N LEU A 219 -2.09 -10.79 8.74
CA LEU A 219 -1.24 -11.81 9.34
C LEU A 219 -2.02 -13.06 9.77
N ASP A 220 -3.09 -12.89 10.54
CA ASP A 220 -3.78 -13.99 11.23
C ASP A 220 -4.89 -14.64 10.40
N ILE A 221 -5.59 -13.87 9.56
CA ILE A 221 -6.68 -14.39 8.73
C ILE A 221 -6.15 -14.77 7.36
N TYR A 222 -5.52 -13.83 6.65
CA TYR A 222 -5.07 -14.07 5.28
C TYR A 222 -3.72 -14.76 5.20
N ASN A 223 -3.00 -14.88 6.32
CA ASN A 223 -1.70 -15.53 6.38
C ASN A 223 -0.73 -14.98 5.31
N ILE A 224 -0.69 -13.65 5.16
CA ILE A 224 0.01 -12.99 4.04
C ILE A 224 1.48 -13.43 3.89
N ARG A 225 2.14 -13.79 5.00
CA ARG A 225 3.52 -14.29 5.02
C ARG A 225 3.71 -15.64 4.32
N ARG A 226 2.63 -16.39 4.08
CA ARG A 226 2.62 -17.69 3.39
C ARG A 226 2.23 -17.57 1.92
N ILE A 227 1.74 -16.41 1.49
CA ILE A 227 1.33 -16.19 0.11
C ILE A 227 2.58 -16.02 -0.75
N GLY A 228 2.67 -16.81 -1.82
CA GLY A 228 3.72 -16.71 -2.83
C GLY A 228 3.17 -16.92 -4.24
N PRO A 229 4.04 -16.91 -5.27
CA PRO A 229 3.65 -17.00 -6.68
C PRO A 229 2.75 -18.21 -6.99
N ASP A 230 3.01 -19.37 -6.35
CA ASP A 230 2.27 -20.61 -6.60
C ASP A 230 1.01 -20.80 -5.74
N THR A 231 0.75 -19.89 -4.78
CA THR A 231 -0.42 -19.99 -3.89
C THR A 231 -1.71 -19.90 -4.70
N LYS A 232 -2.61 -20.87 -4.50
CA LYS A 232 -3.93 -20.87 -5.14
C LYS A 232 -4.87 -19.88 -4.48
N VAL A 233 -5.73 -19.24 -5.28
CA VAL A 233 -6.74 -18.31 -4.82
C VAL A 233 -8.09 -19.02 -4.82
N LEU A 234 -8.71 -19.05 -3.66
CA LEU A 234 -10.07 -19.52 -3.42
C LEU A 234 -10.90 -18.34 -2.92
N GLY A 235 -12.23 -18.42 -2.99
CA GLY A 235 -13.03 -17.36 -2.37
C GLY A 235 -14.52 -17.53 -2.39
N LEU A 236 -15.19 -16.65 -1.65
CA LEU A 236 -16.63 -16.46 -1.68
C LEU A 236 -16.94 -15.24 -2.55
N ILE A 237 -17.63 -15.45 -3.66
CA ILE A 237 -18.16 -14.41 -4.52
C ILE A 237 -19.55 -14.03 -3.98
N ALA A 238 -19.74 -12.79 -3.57
CA ALA A 238 -21.04 -12.29 -3.12
C ALA A 238 -21.10 -10.76 -3.16
N ASN A 239 -22.31 -10.20 -3.15
CA ASN A 239 -22.55 -8.80 -2.82
C ASN A 239 -23.81 -8.70 -1.92
N PRO A 240 -23.70 -8.29 -0.64
CA PRO A 240 -22.48 -7.90 0.10
C PRO A 240 -21.67 -9.11 0.60
N VAL A 241 -20.35 -8.96 0.75
CA VAL A 241 -19.45 -10.05 1.19
C VAL A 241 -18.71 -9.80 2.52
N LYS A 242 -18.56 -8.54 2.93
CA LYS A 242 -17.73 -8.13 4.08
C LYS A 242 -18.01 -8.85 5.40
N GLN A 243 -19.27 -9.15 5.66
CA GLN A 243 -19.74 -9.81 6.89
C GLN A 243 -19.44 -11.32 6.94
N SER A 244 -18.97 -11.89 5.83
CA SER A 244 -18.68 -13.32 5.75
C SER A 244 -17.51 -13.72 6.66
N LYS A 245 -17.75 -14.73 7.49
CA LYS A 245 -16.70 -15.38 8.31
C LYS A 245 -16.00 -16.52 7.57
N SER A 246 -16.38 -16.80 6.32
CA SER A 246 -15.77 -17.87 5.51
C SER A 246 -14.25 -17.73 5.39
N PRO A 247 -13.66 -16.53 5.16
CA PRO A 247 -12.20 -16.39 5.13
C PRO A 247 -11.52 -16.81 6.44
N ILE A 248 -12.13 -16.53 7.60
CA ILE A 248 -11.59 -16.91 8.92
C ILE A 248 -11.51 -18.42 9.04
N LEU A 249 -12.60 -19.12 8.73
CA LEU A 249 -12.67 -20.57 8.84
C LEU A 249 -11.76 -21.25 7.81
N HIS A 250 -11.90 -20.89 6.53
CA HIS A 250 -11.20 -21.59 5.46
C HIS A 250 -9.69 -21.37 5.54
N ASN A 251 -9.19 -20.14 5.76
CA ASN A 251 -7.74 -19.94 5.84
C ASN A 251 -7.10 -20.69 7.01
N LYS A 252 -7.79 -20.78 8.16
CA LYS A 252 -7.32 -21.58 9.30
C LYS A 252 -7.25 -23.07 8.96
N CYS A 253 -8.26 -23.60 8.26
CA CYS A 253 -8.26 -25.00 7.80
C CYS A 253 -7.18 -25.27 6.74
N LEU A 254 -7.02 -24.39 5.75
CA LEU A 254 -6.00 -24.50 4.70
C LEU A 254 -4.60 -24.51 5.33
N GLN A 255 -4.37 -23.65 6.31
CA GLN A 255 -3.14 -23.62 7.09
C GLN A 255 -2.92 -24.92 7.87
N SER A 256 -3.93 -25.45 8.56
CA SER A 256 -3.77 -26.64 9.41
C SER A 256 -3.47 -27.91 8.62
N ILE A 257 -3.92 -28.00 7.37
CA ILE A 257 -3.62 -29.13 6.47
C ILE A 257 -2.42 -28.87 5.55
N GLY A 258 -1.79 -27.69 5.64
CA GLY A 258 -0.65 -27.31 4.81
C GLY A 258 -0.96 -27.11 3.33
N TYR A 259 -2.23 -26.87 2.96
CA TYR A 259 -2.61 -26.64 1.56
C TYR A 259 -2.24 -25.22 1.13
N ASN A 260 -1.49 -25.09 0.03
CA ASN A 260 -0.99 -23.81 -0.46
C ASN A 260 -2.08 -22.99 -1.18
N ALA A 261 -3.01 -22.45 -0.41
CA ALA A 261 -4.04 -21.55 -0.91
C ALA A 261 -4.42 -20.47 0.10
N VAL A 262 -5.03 -19.41 -0.42
CA VAL A 262 -5.66 -18.34 0.35
C VAL A 262 -7.12 -18.19 -0.07
N TYR A 263 -8.01 -18.04 0.91
CA TYR A 263 -9.44 -17.86 0.73
C TYR A 263 -9.82 -16.39 0.96
N LEU A 264 -10.46 -15.76 -0.02
CA LEU A 264 -10.81 -14.33 0.00
C LEU A 264 -12.32 -14.08 -0.02
N PRO A 265 -12.79 -12.98 0.59
CA PRO A 265 -14.10 -12.41 0.27
C PRO A 265 -14.00 -11.60 -1.03
N LEU A 266 -14.81 -11.95 -2.03
CA LEU A 266 -14.75 -11.39 -3.38
C LEU A 266 -16.06 -10.64 -3.67
N LEU A 267 -16.01 -9.31 -3.55
CA LEU A 267 -17.15 -8.43 -3.81
C LEU A 267 -17.35 -8.26 -5.33
N ALA A 268 -18.20 -9.08 -5.93
CA ALA A 268 -18.50 -9.03 -7.36
C ALA A 268 -19.98 -8.76 -7.61
N ASP A 269 -20.27 -7.85 -8.54
CA ASP A 269 -21.64 -7.53 -8.97
C ASP A 269 -22.10 -8.42 -10.14
N ASP A 270 -21.17 -8.75 -11.03
CA ASP A 270 -21.39 -9.58 -12.22
C ASP A 270 -20.53 -10.85 -12.12
N LEU A 271 -21.19 -11.99 -11.87
CA LEU A 271 -20.54 -13.29 -11.75
C LEU A 271 -19.88 -13.74 -13.07
N ALA A 272 -20.52 -13.49 -14.22
CA ALA A 272 -20.00 -13.92 -15.51
C ALA A 272 -18.73 -13.15 -15.86
N ARG A 273 -18.73 -11.83 -15.61
CA ARG A 273 -17.54 -10.98 -15.76
C ARG A 273 -16.42 -11.38 -14.81
N PHE A 274 -16.75 -11.69 -13.55
CA PHE A 274 -15.78 -12.16 -12.59
C PHE A 274 -15.09 -13.45 -13.07
N LEU A 275 -15.88 -14.46 -13.46
CA LEU A 275 -15.35 -15.77 -13.88
C LEU A 275 -14.55 -15.68 -15.18
N SER A 276 -14.95 -14.82 -16.14
CA SER A 276 -14.18 -14.63 -17.36
C SER A 276 -12.84 -13.93 -17.11
N THR A 277 -12.82 -12.93 -16.22
CA THR A 277 -11.61 -12.18 -15.82
C THR A 277 -10.64 -13.08 -15.06
N TYR A 278 -11.14 -13.86 -14.10
CA TYR A 278 -10.33 -14.69 -13.20
C TYR A 278 -10.40 -16.18 -13.58
N SER A 279 -10.12 -16.47 -14.84
CA SER A 279 -10.18 -17.82 -15.44
C SER A 279 -8.86 -18.59 -15.41
N SER A 280 -7.78 -17.97 -14.93
CA SER A 280 -6.46 -18.62 -14.89
C SER A 280 -6.40 -19.73 -13.83
N PRO A 281 -5.46 -20.69 -13.95
CA PRO A 281 -5.28 -21.76 -12.95
C PRO A 281 -4.90 -21.28 -11.55
N ASP A 282 -4.56 -20.00 -11.38
CA ASP A 282 -4.35 -19.39 -10.05
C ASP A 282 -5.64 -19.31 -9.25
N PHE A 283 -6.78 -19.14 -9.93
CA PHE A 283 -8.09 -18.96 -9.34
C PHE A 283 -8.85 -20.29 -9.38
N SER A 284 -8.63 -21.12 -8.37
CA SER A 284 -8.89 -22.56 -8.44
C SER A 284 -10.25 -23.02 -7.89
N GLY A 285 -11.02 -22.16 -7.23
CA GLY A 285 -12.33 -22.57 -6.70
C GLY A 285 -13.09 -21.49 -5.96
N PHE A 286 -14.40 -21.43 -6.22
CA PHE A 286 -15.28 -20.39 -5.69
C PHE A 286 -16.57 -20.97 -5.09
N ARG A 287 -17.05 -20.31 -4.03
CA ARG A 287 -18.45 -20.36 -3.59
C ARG A 287 -19.13 -19.10 -4.15
N TYR A 288 -20.34 -19.20 -4.67
CA TYR A 288 -21.15 -18.06 -5.13
C TYR A 288 -22.62 -18.33 -4.83
#